data_AF-A0A8H2WVQ3-F1
#
_entry.id   AF-A0A8H2WVQ3-F1
#
_cell.length_a   1.000
_cell.length_b   1.000
_cell.length_c   1.000
_cell.angle_alpha   90.00
_cell.angle_beta   90.00
_cell.angle_gamma   90.00
#
_symmetry.space_group_name_H-M   'P 1'
#
loop_
_entity.id
_entity.type
_entity.pdbx_description
1 polymer ?
#
loop_
_entity_poly.entity_id
_entity_poly.type
_entity_poly.pdbx_seq_one_letter_code
_entity_poly.pdbx_strand_id
1 'polypeptide(L)'
;MGLVEHKAYQKRAREEIDCLYNEETLPRRDDEQKMPFVRAVVKEALRWRTPLPMGVPHRNEPGDYYGGYLFPAGSTVVCNTAAIHMNPAKYDNPERFNPDRFLGHTLSMAESAVQSDPLKLLVLGSYWDWPGSRRKDMPPGPGPTPILGNLLQLKPAVFYDQIRELNQKYGPLASLKMGSNNVILIGGDGSLVRELLDKRGSIYSNRPTEPMLKIASSGDHLLFQQDTEKWRAARKQIVRHYPRASDPEHVRLQEAESVQLLHDFLHDPERNMQHSMRYTTSIITCLNYGVRCATYKDPIIHGIEAIMTPRPRPPVEHFPYLPDFMVGNWKARTQHLKELMEKIYGGKCLVCLAEIGWERGSAGLNTDNFSYKLRLNEGATKLTRNHQAQVCGIALEGGSDIVAGVISTAILAYFNKVTR
;
A
#
# COMPACT_ATOMS: atom_id res chain seq x y z
N MET A 1 17.90 5.77 13.31
CA MET A 1 17.54 4.92 14.46
C MET A 1 17.33 3.43 14.17
N GLY A 2 17.40 2.95 12.91
CA GLY A 2 17.52 1.51 12.63
C GLY A 2 18.99 1.06 12.66
N LEU A 3 19.45 0.41 11.58
CA LEU A 3 20.87 0.10 11.37
C LEU A 3 21.84 1.29 11.54
N VAL A 4 21.38 2.53 11.36
CA VAL A 4 22.09 3.78 11.73
C VAL A 4 22.72 3.71 13.14
N GLU A 5 22.06 3.03 14.09
CA GLU A 5 22.51 2.85 15.48
C GLU A 5 23.09 1.44 15.74
N HIS A 6 23.11 0.58 14.73
CA HIS A 6 23.60 -0.80 14.81
C HIS A 6 24.71 -1.05 13.77
N LYS A 7 25.82 -0.30 13.92
CA LYS A 7 27.00 -0.36 13.06
C LYS A 7 27.54 -1.78 12.81
N ALA A 8 27.39 -2.70 13.77
CA ALA A 8 27.77 -4.10 13.61
C ALA A 8 26.99 -4.82 12.50
N TYR A 9 25.68 -4.56 12.38
CA TYR A 9 24.87 -5.08 11.27
C TYR A 9 25.23 -4.38 9.95
N GLN A 10 25.55 -3.07 9.97
CA GLN A 10 26.00 -2.37 8.75
C GLN A 10 27.31 -2.99 8.22
N LYS A 11 28.28 -3.24 9.12
CA LYS A 11 29.55 -3.90 8.78
C LYS A 11 29.33 -5.31 8.23
N ARG A 12 28.55 -6.15 8.92
CA ARG A 12 28.28 -7.53 8.46
C ARG A 12 27.55 -7.60 7.12
N ALA A 13 26.60 -6.71 6.85
CA ALA A 13 25.93 -6.64 5.54
C ALA A 13 26.89 -6.17 4.44
N ARG A 14 27.80 -5.25 4.76
CA ARG A 14 28.86 -4.82 3.83
C ARG A 14 29.85 -5.95 3.55
N GLU A 15 30.27 -6.69 4.56
CA GLU A 15 31.15 -7.87 4.45
C GLU A 15 30.52 -8.98 3.59
N GLU A 16 29.22 -9.25 3.73
CA GLU A 16 28.50 -10.22 2.89
C GLU A 16 28.49 -9.82 1.40
N ILE A 17 28.39 -8.51 1.11
CA ILE A 17 28.45 -7.97 -0.26
C ILE A 17 29.90 -8.01 -0.80
N ASP A 18 30.87 -7.52 -0.03
CA ASP A 18 32.29 -7.46 -0.42
C ASP A 18 32.94 -8.86 -0.56
N CYS A 19 32.32 -9.91 0.01
CA CYS A 19 32.72 -11.31 -0.24
C CYS A 19 32.20 -11.89 -1.57
N LEU A 20 31.22 -11.25 -2.21
CA LEU A 20 30.59 -11.72 -3.45
C LEU A 20 30.96 -10.86 -4.67
N TYR A 21 31.38 -9.61 -4.46
CA TYR A 21 31.63 -8.64 -5.51
C TYR A 21 32.91 -7.82 -5.28
N ASN A 22 33.56 -7.45 -6.38
CA ASN A 22 34.64 -6.47 -6.43
C ASN A 22 34.19 -5.22 -7.22
N GLU A 23 35.12 -4.30 -7.49
CA GLU A 23 34.85 -3.05 -8.24
C GLU A 23 34.44 -3.26 -9.71
N GLU A 24 34.65 -4.45 -10.27
CA GLU A 24 34.31 -4.79 -11.66
C GLU A 24 32.95 -5.52 -11.80
N THR A 25 32.37 -6.00 -10.69
CA THR A 25 31.18 -6.86 -10.68
C THR A 25 30.00 -6.20 -9.97
N LEU A 26 28.89 -5.97 -10.67
CA LEU A 26 27.64 -5.49 -10.05
C LEU A 26 26.73 -6.66 -9.62
N PRO A 27 26.02 -6.54 -8.48
CA PRO A 27 25.01 -7.51 -8.05
C PRO A 27 23.90 -7.67 -9.09
N ARG A 28 23.50 -8.92 -9.37
CA ARG A 28 22.34 -9.24 -10.21
C ARG A 28 21.21 -9.77 -9.36
N ARG A 29 20.00 -9.81 -9.93
CA ARG A 29 18.84 -10.34 -9.21
C ARG A 29 19.00 -11.79 -8.75
N ASP A 30 19.58 -12.65 -9.59
CA ASP A 30 19.75 -14.08 -9.29
C ASP A 30 20.67 -14.33 -8.09
N ASP A 31 21.48 -13.33 -7.72
CA ASP A 31 22.35 -13.38 -6.55
C ASP A 31 21.61 -13.10 -5.22
N GLU A 32 20.30 -12.76 -5.22
CA GLU A 32 19.53 -12.46 -4.01
C GLU A 32 19.78 -13.54 -2.94
N GLN A 33 19.61 -14.81 -3.30
CA GLN A 33 19.77 -15.97 -2.40
C GLN A 33 21.19 -16.13 -1.83
N LYS A 34 22.21 -15.53 -2.44
CA LYS A 34 23.61 -15.56 -1.96
C LYS A 34 23.87 -14.57 -0.82
N MET A 35 22.98 -13.60 -0.60
CA MET A 35 23.10 -12.54 0.40
C MET A 35 22.05 -12.68 1.53
N PRO A 36 22.07 -13.78 2.32
CA PRO A 36 21.02 -14.08 3.30
C PRO A 36 20.88 -13.01 4.40
N PHE A 37 21.97 -12.37 4.84
CA PHE A 37 21.92 -11.33 5.87
C PHE A 37 21.43 -9.98 5.33
N VAL A 38 21.80 -9.58 4.12
CA VAL A 38 21.23 -8.39 3.42
C VAL A 38 19.72 -8.55 3.24
N ARG A 39 19.24 -9.73 2.84
CA ARG A 39 17.80 -10.03 2.77
C ARG A 39 17.13 -9.94 4.14
N ALA A 40 17.78 -10.49 5.16
CA ALA A 40 17.29 -10.46 6.53
C ALA A 40 17.19 -9.02 7.08
N VAL A 41 18.14 -8.15 6.73
CA VAL A 41 18.09 -6.71 7.00
C VAL A 41 16.89 -6.04 6.30
N VAL A 42 16.66 -6.30 5.01
CA VAL A 42 15.52 -5.71 4.28
C VAL A 42 14.19 -6.17 4.87
N LYS A 43 14.06 -7.44 5.24
CA LYS A 43 12.88 -7.99 5.92
C LYS A 43 12.65 -7.35 7.29
N GLU A 44 13.70 -7.18 8.10
CA GLU A 44 13.60 -6.51 9.41
C GLU A 44 13.28 -5.02 9.28
N ALA A 45 13.82 -4.32 8.27
CA ALA A 45 13.46 -2.93 7.98
C ALA A 45 11.96 -2.78 7.65
N LEU A 46 11.42 -3.68 6.82
CA LEU A 46 10.00 -3.70 6.48
C LEU A 46 9.10 -4.19 7.62
N ARG A 47 9.56 -5.10 8.48
CA ARG A 47 8.85 -5.46 9.71
C ARG A 47 8.76 -4.23 10.63
N TRP A 48 9.91 -3.64 10.93
CA TRP A 48 10.06 -2.57 11.93
C TRP A 48 9.48 -1.22 11.47
N ARG A 49 9.48 -0.95 10.17
CA ARG A 49 8.93 0.26 9.52
C ARG A 49 8.13 -0.11 8.28
N THR A 50 6.97 -0.74 8.49
CA THR A 50 6.13 -1.22 7.39
C THR A 50 5.58 -0.08 6.55
N PRO A 51 5.64 -0.15 5.20
CA PRO A 51 4.73 0.61 4.37
C PRO A 51 3.30 0.19 4.69
N LEU A 52 2.36 1.14 4.67
CA LEU A 52 0.94 0.96 5.02
C LEU A 52 0.72 0.23 6.38
N PRO A 53 0.99 0.87 7.54
CA PRO A 53 0.74 0.34 8.89
C PRO A 53 -0.66 -0.24 9.14
N MET A 54 -1.67 0.24 8.39
CA MET A 54 -3.08 -0.13 8.47
C MET A 54 -3.60 -0.86 7.21
N GLY A 55 -2.73 -1.19 6.27
CA GLY A 55 -3.11 -1.70 4.94
C GLY A 55 -4.04 -0.75 4.18
N VAL A 56 -4.85 -1.32 3.27
CA VAL A 56 -5.96 -0.60 2.59
C VAL A 56 -7.28 -1.06 3.21
N PRO A 57 -8.13 -0.18 3.76
CA PRO A 57 -9.41 -0.57 4.37
C PRO A 57 -10.32 -1.36 3.44
N HIS A 58 -10.89 -2.45 3.96
CA HIS A 58 -11.93 -3.25 3.33
C HIS A 58 -13.31 -2.89 3.95
N ARG A 59 -14.40 -3.28 3.29
CA ARG A 59 -15.76 -3.19 3.83
C ARG A 59 -16.45 -4.53 3.61
N ASN A 60 -17.05 -5.10 4.65
CA ASN A 60 -17.75 -6.38 4.51
C ASN A 60 -19.20 -6.17 4.05
N GLU A 61 -19.61 -6.86 3.00
CA GLU A 61 -21.01 -6.90 2.55
C GLU A 61 -21.27 -8.22 1.82
N PRO A 62 -22.12 -9.13 2.35
CA PRO A 62 -22.98 -9.00 3.54
C PRO A 62 -22.23 -8.99 4.89
N GLY A 63 -22.99 -8.98 5.99
CA GLY A 63 -22.46 -9.25 7.33
C GLY A 63 -21.91 -10.67 7.47
N ASP A 64 -20.99 -10.88 8.41
CA ASP A 64 -20.35 -12.19 8.64
C ASP A 64 -20.25 -12.51 10.15
N TYR A 65 -20.09 -13.78 10.49
CA TYR A 65 -19.70 -14.24 11.83
C TYR A 65 -18.36 -14.97 11.77
N TYR A 66 -17.42 -14.54 12.60
CA TYR A 66 -16.10 -15.16 12.72
C TYR A 66 -15.59 -15.15 14.17
N GLY A 67 -15.02 -16.27 14.62
CA GLY A 67 -14.46 -16.40 15.96
C GLY A 67 -15.48 -16.23 17.10
N GLY A 68 -16.78 -16.38 16.81
CA GLY A 68 -17.86 -16.09 17.77
C GLY A 68 -18.31 -14.62 17.81
N TYR A 69 -17.66 -13.73 17.05
CA TYR A 69 -18.05 -12.33 16.90
C TYR A 69 -18.84 -12.06 15.61
N LEU A 70 -19.79 -11.14 15.69
CA LEU A 70 -20.47 -10.53 14.55
C LEU A 70 -19.59 -9.45 13.92
N PHE A 71 -19.52 -9.46 12.60
CA PHE A 71 -19.02 -8.40 11.75
C PHE A 71 -20.25 -7.82 11.03
N PRO A 72 -20.91 -6.76 11.57
CA PRO A 72 -22.16 -6.24 10.99
C PRO A 72 -21.96 -5.82 9.53
N ALA A 73 -23.01 -5.94 8.70
CA ALA A 73 -22.94 -5.53 7.30
C ALA A 73 -22.50 -4.07 7.16
N GLY A 74 -21.58 -3.81 6.24
CA GLY A 74 -21.01 -2.49 5.98
C GLY A 74 -19.97 -2.00 6.99
N SER A 75 -19.42 -2.86 7.85
CA SER A 75 -18.31 -2.50 8.74
C SER A 75 -17.02 -2.32 7.95
N THR A 76 -16.22 -1.33 8.33
CA THR A 76 -14.86 -1.15 7.79
C THR A 76 -13.93 -2.14 8.49
N VAL A 77 -13.15 -2.89 7.71
CA VAL A 77 -12.26 -3.95 8.20
C VAL A 77 -10.83 -3.60 7.81
N VAL A 78 -9.93 -3.57 8.79
CA VAL A 78 -8.61 -2.95 8.66
C VAL A 78 -7.52 -3.90 9.15
N CYS A 79 -6.50 -4.10 8.32
CA CYS A 79 -5.34 -4.93 8.64
C CYS A 79 -4.32 -4.10 9.43
N ASN A 80 -4.20 -4.34 10.73
CA ASN A 80 -3.21 -3.69 11.58
C ASN A 80 -1.84 -4.35 11.40
N THR A 81 -1.24 -4.14 10.21
CA THR A 81 0.09 -4.63 9.83
C THR A 81 1.14 -4.26 10.87
N ALA A 82 1.06 -3.06 11.44
CA ALA A 82 1.97 -2.62 12.50
C ALA A 82 1.86 -3.47 13.78
N ALA A 83 0.65 -3.81 14.26
CA ALA A 83 0.49 -4.71 15.40
C ALA A 83 0.94 -6.14 15.08
N ILE A 84 0.69 -6.63 13.87
CA ILE A 84 1.13 -7.98 13.43
C ILE A 84 2.66 -8.05 13.39
N HIS A 85 3.32 -7.01 12.86
CA HIS A 85 4.77 -6.89 12.79
C HIS A 85 5.43 -6.64 14.17
N MET A 86 4.68 -6.10 15.14
CA MET A 86 5.15 -5.82 16.50
C MET A 86 4.60 -6.82 17.55
N ASN A 87 4.10 -7.98 17.12
CA ASN A 87 3.54 -8.98 18.03
C ASN A 87 4.66 -9.74 18.80
N PRO A 88 4.74 -9.62 20.14
CA PRO A 88 5.78 -10.29 20.93
C PRO A 88 5.63 -11.82 20.98
N ALA A 89 4.44 -12.37 20.69
CA ALA A 89 4.24 -13.81 20.54
C ALA A 89 4.73 -14.36 19.19
N LYS A 90 5.21 -13.50 18.29
CA LYS A 90 5.79 -13.85 16.98
C LYS A 90 7.24 -13.40 16.80
N TYR A 91 7.66 -12.33 17.50
CA TYR A 91 9.03 -11.80 17.42
C TYR A 91 9.53 -11.38 18.82
N ASP A 92 10.54 -12.06 19.36
CA ASP A 92 11.11 -11.74 20.67
C ASP A 92 11.66 -10.30 20.72
N ASN A 93 11.24 -9.50 21.71
CA ASN A 93 11.60 -8.07 21.79
C ASN A 93 11.31 -7.33 20.46
N PRO A 94 10.03 -7.21 20.04
CA PRO A 94 9.68 -6.80 18.68
C PRO A 94 10.08 -5.36 18.34
N GLU A 95 10.22 -4.50 19.35
CA GLU A 95 10.63 -3.11 19.17
C GLU A 95 12.14 -2.96 18.87
N ARG A 96 12.96 -3.97 19.19
CA ARG A 96 14.39 -3.98 18.86
C ARG A 96 14.60 -4.50 17.44
N PHE A 97 15.28 -3.68 16.64
CA PHE A 97 15.77 -4.06 15.32
C PHE A 97 16.82 -5.18 15.42
N ASN A 98 16.52 -6.35 14.86
CA ASN A 98 17.38 -7.52 14.81
C ASN A 98 17.15 -8.30 13.50
N PRO A 99 18.06 -8.21 12.51
CA PRO A 99 17.97 -8.98 11.28
C PRO A 99 18.04 -10.50 11.47
N ASP A 100 18.76 -11.00 12.49
CA ASP A 100 19.11 -12.42 12.59
C ASP A 100 17.89 -13.35 12.64
N ARG A 101 16.73 -12.81 13.08
CA ARG A 101 15.39 -13.42 12.98
C ARG A 101 15.09 -14.04 11.62
N PHE A 102 15.54 -13.40 10.54
CA PHE A 102 15.16 -13.73 9.17
C PHE A 102 16.19 -14.55 8.40
N LEU A 103 17.32 -14.94 9.02
CA LEU A 103 18.38 -15.72 8.36
C LEU A 103 17.91 -17.07 7.81
N GLY A 104 16.92 -17.71 8.44
CA GLY A 104 16.31 -18.96 7.97
C GLY A 104 15.25 -18.78 6.87
N HIS A 105 14.85 -17.56 6.51
CA HIS A 105 13.74 -17.31 5.60
C HIS A 105 14.22 -17.16 4.14
N THR A 106 14.20 -18.25 3.38
CA THR A 106 14.66 -18.32 1.98
C THR A 106 13.71 -17.71 0.94
N LEU A 107 12.44 -17.48 1.27
CA LEU A 107 11.47 -16.82 0.39
C LEU A 107 11.83 -15.35 0.13
N SER A 108 11.48 -14.81 -1.03
CA SER A 108 11.55 -13.35 -1.28
C SER A 108 10.57 -12.57 -0.40
N MET A 109 10.68 -11.24 -0.39
CA MET A 109 9.73 -10.34 0.27
C MET A 109 8.27 -10.61 -0.17
N ALA A 110 8.04 -10.75 -1.49
CA ALA A 110 6.71 -10.90 -2.06
C ALA A 110 6.07 -12.25 -1.70
N GLU A 111 6.85 -13.33 -1.65
CA GLU A 111 6.37 -14.66 -1.27
C GLU A 111 6.15 -14.79 0.24
N SER A 112 7.00 -14.14 1.05
CA SER A 112 6.87 -14.11 2.52
C SER A 112 5.53 -13.50 2.97
N ALA A 113 4.95 -12.59 2.18
CA ALA A 113 3.68 -11.94 2.45
C ALA A 113 2.44 -12.84 2.24
N VAL A 114 2.60 -14.07 1.73
CA VAL A 114 1.49 -14.96 1.31
C VAL A 114 1.40 -16.26 2.14
N GLN A 115 2.38 -16.53 3.01
CA GLN A 115 2.39 -17.72 3.89
C GLN A 115 1.26 -17.72 4.94
N SER A 116 1.02 -18.88 5.57
CA SER A 116 -0.07 -19.12 6.52
C SER A 116 0.32 -20.08 7.63
N ASP A 117 -0.10 -19.78 8.87
CA ASP A 117 0.05 -20.60 10.08
C ASP A 117 -1.25 -20.50 10.94
N PRO A 118 -1.51 -21.36 11.95
CA PRO A 118 -2.90 -21.81 12.20
C PRO A 118 -3.35 -21.93 13.69
N LEU A 119 -4.06 -20.94 14.26
CA LEU A 119 -4.74 -21.04 15.57
C LEU A 119 -6.13 -20.33 15.62
N LYS A 120 -7.09 -20.81 16.44
CA LYS A 120 -8.51 -20.31 16.50
C LYS A 120 -9.25 -20.57 17.83
N LEU A 121 -10.13 -19.62 18.23
CA LEU A 121 -11.39 -19.68 19.07
C LEU A 121 -12.24 -18.40 18.73
N LEU A 122 -13.54 -18.14 19.03
CA LEU A 122 -14.64 -18.64 19.91
C LEU A 122 -14.66 -17.96 21.31
N VAL A 123 -15.77 -17.56 22.00
CA VAL A 123 -17.27 -17.54 21.86
C VAL A 123 -17.85 -16.75 23.09
N LEU A 124 -19.01 -16.06 23.25
CA LEU A 124 -20.25 -15.64 22.53
C LEU A 124 -20.95 -14.46 23.31
N GLY A 125 -22.07 -13.87 22.83
CA GLY A 125 -23.06 -13.11 23.66
C GLY A 125 -23.72 -11.85 23.03
N SER A 126 -25.00 -11.53 23.35
CA SER A 126 -25.87 -10.64 22.52
C SER A 126 -26.44 -9.34 23.17
N TYR A 127 -27.15 -8.55 22.34
CA TYR A 127 -28.21 -7.54 22.61
C TYR A 127 -27.95 -6.02 22.36
N TRP A 128 -28.87 -5.46 21.54
CA TRP A 128 -29.33 -4.08 21.29
C TRP A 128 -28.34 -2.98 20.83
N ASP A 129 -28.83 -2.08 19.95
CA ASP A 129 -28.07 -1.06 19.23
C ASP A 129 -28.67 0.36 19.36
N TRP A 130 -27.77 1.35 19.44
CA TRP A 130 -28.03 2.79 19.30
C TRP A 130 -26.92 3.45 18.44
N PRO A 131 -27.15 4.60 17.79
CA PRO A 131 -26.10 5.35 17.10
C PRO A 131 -24.92 5.70 18.03
N GLY A 132 -23.70 5.34 17.63
CA GLY A 132 -22.50 5.48 18.46
C GLY A 132 -22.29 4.41 19.53
N SER A 133 -23.23 3.50 19.78
CA SER A 133 -22.99 2.30 20.60
C SER A 133 -22.27 1.20 19.81
N ARG A 134 -21.58 0.29 20.51
CA ARG A 134 -21.07 -0.97 19.94
C ARG A 134 -21.93 -2.12 20.47
N ARG A 135 -22.33 -3.04 19.60
CA ARG A 135 -22.98 -4.30 20.00
C ARG A 135 -22.08 -5.12 20.91
N LYS A 136 -22.72 -5.93 21.77
CA LYS A 136 -22.02 -6.90 22.64
C LYS A 136 -21.46 -8.11 21.90
N ASP A 137 -22.02 -8.44 20.72
CA ASP A 137 -21.58 -9.54 19.86
C ASP A 137 -20.44 -9.14 18.90
N MET A 138 -20.06 -7.86 18.82
CA MET A 138 -18.91 -7.39 18.04
C MET A 138 -17.57 -7.67 18.77
N PRO A 139 -16.43 -7.66 18.06
CA PRO A 139 -15.12 -7.79 18.69
C PRO A 139 -14.87 -6.74 19.79
N PRO A 140 -14.17 -7.09 20.88
CA PRO A 140 -13.96 -6.22 22.03
C PRO A 140 -13.21 -4.92 21.69
N GLY A 141 -13.32 -3.91 22.56
CA GLY A 141 -12.67 -2.63 22.36
C GLY A 141 -13.09 -1.57 23.39
N PRO A 142 -12.50 -0.38 23.35
CA PRO A 142 -12.74 0.67 24.34
C PRO A 142 -14.21 1.12 24.31
N GLY A 143 -14.77 1.47 25.47
CA GLY A 143 -16.15 1.92 25.59
C GLY A 143 -16.40 3.16 24.73
N PRO A 144 -17.35 3.14 23.79
CA PRO A 144 -17.67 4.30 22.97
C PRO A 144 -18.48 5.33 23.76
N THR A 145 -18.24 6.61 23.46
CA THR A 145 -19.12 7.71 23.87
C THR A 145 -20.38 7.76 22.98
N PRO A 146 -21.53 8.22 23.50
CA PRO A 146 -22.74 8.40 22.69
C PRO A 146 -22.50 9.27 21.45
N ILE A 147 -23.14 8.92 20.33
CA ILE A 147 -23.05 9.60 19.01
C ILE A 147 -21.65 9.53 18.36
N LEU A 148 -20.58 9.95 19.04
CA LEU A 148 -19.23 10.08 18.47
C LEU A 148 -18.45 8.76 18.42
N GLY A 149 -18.82 7.77 19.24
CA GLY A 149 -18.09 6.53 19.35
C GLY A 149 -16.76 6.71 20.10
N ASN A 150 -15.67 6.24 19.51
CA ASN A 150 -14.32 6.31 20.04
C ASN A 150 -13.49 7.47 19.44
N LEU A 151 -14.06 8.34 18.60
CA LEU A 151 -13.31 9.40 17.90
C LEU A 151 -12.47 10.30 18.84
N LEU A 152 -13.04 10.70 19.99
CA LEU A 152 -12.36 11.54 20.98
C LEU A 152 -11.21 10.83 21.73
N GLN A 153 -11.10 9.50 21.58
CA GLN A 153 -10.07 8.68 22.23
C GLN A 153 -8.83 8.49 21.34
N LEU A 154 -8.94 8.84 20.06
CA LEU A 154 -7.90 8.69 19.03
C LEU A 154 -7.19 10.03 18.81
N LYS A 155 -5.86 10.04 18.96
CA LYS A 155 -4.99 11.20 18.81
C LYS A 155 -4.19 11.07 17.50
N PRO A 156 -4.37 11.95 16.51
CA PRO A 156 -3.71 11.82 15.20
C PRO A 156 -2.19 11.64 15.25
N ALA A 157 -1.50 12.32 16.19
CA ALA A 157 -0.05 12.29 16.32
C ALA A 157 0.54 10.93 16.77
N VAL A 158 -0.25 10.07 17.42
CA VAL A 158 0.16 8.75 17.93
C VAL A 158 -0.80 7.64 17.50
N PHE A 159 -1.54 7.87 16.40
CA PHE A 159 -2.66 7.04 15.98
C PHE A 159 -2.26 5.56 15.81
N TYR A 160 -1.17 5.28 15.09
CA TYR A 160 -0.72 3.90 14.84
C TYR A 160 -0.33 3.15 16.12
N ASP A 161 0.30 3.84 17.08
CA ASP A 161 0.65 3.27 18.38
C ASP A 161 -0.59 2.96 19.21
N GLN A 162 -1.57 3.87 19.25
CA GLN A 162 -2.85 3.59 19.92
C GLN A 162 -3.57 2.40 19.30
N ILE A 163 -3.65 2.30 17.96
CA ILE A 163 -4.28 1.15 17.30
C ILE A 163 -3.52 -0.16 17.60
N ARG A 164 -2.18 -0.11 17.71
CA ARG A 164 -1.35 -1.23 18.20
C ARG A 164 -1.67 -1.62 19.64
N GLU A 165 -1.76 -0.66 20.56
CA GLU A 165 -2.18 -0.88 21.96
C GLU A 165 -3.57 -1.52 22.06
N LEU A 166 -4.52 -1.16 21.17
CA LEU A 166 -5.85 -1.77 21.14
C LEU A 166 -5.80 -3.27 20.83
N ASN A 167 -5.02 -3.71 19.84
CA ASN A 167 -4.88 -5.14 19.55
C ASN A 167 -4.06 -5.88 20.62
N GLN A 168 -3.17 -5.20 21.35
CA GLN A 168 -2.51 -5.78 22.53
C GLN A 168 -3.49 -5.95 23.71
N LYS A 169 -4.36 -4.96 23.95
CA LYS A 169 -5.29 -4.93 25.10
C LYS A 169 -6.55 -5.76 24.92
N TYR A 170 -7.09 -5.81 23.70
CA TYR A 170 -8.36 -6.49 23.39
C TYR A 170 -8.17 -7.74 22.51
N GLY A 171 -6.93 -8.01 22.06
CA GLY A 171 -6.57 -9.23 21.33
C GLY A 171 -6.58 -9.08 19.80
N PRO A 172 -6.40 -10.22 19.07
CA PRO A 172 -6.26 -10.24 17.61
C PRO A 172 -7.43 -9.65 16.82
N LEU A 173 -8.63 -9.61 17.41
CA LEU A 173 -9.79 -8.90 16.87
C LEU A 173 -10.23 -7.84 17.88
N ALA A 174 -9.94 -6.58 17.57
CA ALA A 174 -10.46 -5.43 18.30
C ALA A 174 -11.46 -4.65 17.43
N SER A 175 -12.32 -3.82 18.02
CA SER A 175 -13.17 -2.91 17.24
C SER A 175 -13.32 -1.51 17.84
N LEU A 176 -13.62 -0.56 16.98
CA LEU A 176 -13.91 0.84 17.28
C LEU A 176 -15.25 1.23 16.65
N LYS A 177 -15.91 2.22 17.26
CA LYS A 177 -17.05 2.92 16.69
C LYS A 177 -16.60 4.31 16.26
N MET A 178 -16.90 4.73 15.04
CA MET A 178 -16.55 6.06 14.53
C MET A 178 -17.80 6.68 13.91
N GLY A 179 -18.51 7.47 14.72
CA GLY A 179 -19.88 7.91 14.40
C GLY A 179 -20.85 6.73 14.26
N SER A 180 -21.53 6.64 13.13
CA SER A 180 -22.34 5.46 12.77
C SER A 180 -21.50 4.21 12.53
N ASN A 181 -20.25 4.36 12.08
CA ASN A 181 -19.52 3.28 11.42
C ASN A 181 -18.83 2.35 12.42
N ASN A 182 -18.93 1.06 12.16
CA ASN A 182 -18.15 0.03 12.85
C ASN A 182 -16.79 -0.11 12.15
N VAL A 183 -15.70 -0.11 12.91
CA VAL A 183 -14.34 -0.35 12.41
C VAL A 183 -13.77 -1.55 13.16
N ILE A 184 -13.30 -2.56 12.44
CA ILE A 184 -12.76 -3.80 13.00
C ILE A 184 -11.28 -3.92 12.64
N LEU A 185 -10.46 -4.13 13.66
CA LEU A 185 -9.00 -4.09 13.63
C LEU A 185 -8.45 -5.52 13.73
N ILE A 186 -8.00 -6.06 12.60
CA ILE A 186 -7.35 -7.37 12.53
C ILE A 186 -5.87 -7.20 12.88
N GLY A 187 -5.48 -7.69 14.05
CA GLY A 187 -4.09 -7.81 14.51
C GLY A 187 -3.68 -9.28 14.66
N GLY A 188 -2.80 -9.55 15.63
CA GLY A 188 -2.36 -10.91 15.95
C GLY A 188 -1.13 -11.35 15.16
N ASP A 189 -1.17 -12.53 14.55
CA ASP A 189 -0.06 -13.19 13.86
C ASP A 189 -0.08 -13.01 12.32
N GLY A 190 -1.20 -12.53 11.77
CA GLY A 190 -1.48 -12.39 10.34
C GLY A 190 -2.41 -13.48 9.76
N SER A 191 -2.64 -14.59 10.46
CA SER A 191 -3.49 -15.71 9.98
C SER A 191 -4.92 -15.25 9.67
N LEU A 192 -5.48 -14.41 10.55
CA LEU A 192 -6.80 -13.80 10.42
C LEU A 192 -6.96 -12.94 9.16
N VAL A 193 -5.89 -12.27 8.73
CA VAL A 193 -5.91 -11.43 7.52
C VAL A 193 -6.19 -12.31 6.30
N ARG A 194 -5.59 -13.50 6.24
CA ARG A 194 -5.79 -14.45 5.15
C ARG A 194 -7.12 -15.22 5.27
N GLU A 195 -7.51 -15.60 6.48
CA GLU A 195 -8.80 -16.28 6.70
C GLU A 195 -10.01 -15.39 6.32
N LEU A 196 -9.91 -14.07 6.54
CA LEU A 196 -10.97 -13.10 6.23
C LEU A 196 -10.83 -12.47 4.83
N LEU A 197 -9.68 -11.89 4.48
CA LEU A 197 -9.55 -11.07 3.26
C LEU A 197 -9.18 -11.88 2.00
N ASP A 198 -8.56 -13.06 2.15
CA ASP A 198 -8.24 -13.98 1.05
C ASP A 198 -9.33 -15.05 0.92
N LYS A 199 -9.46 -15.97 1.89
CA LYS A 199 -10.41 -17.10 1.80
C LYS A 199 -11.89 -16.69 1.78
N ARG A 200 -12.25 -15.63 2.51
CA ARG A 200 -13.61 -15.02 2.48
C ARG A 200 -13.67 -13.77 1.60
N GLY A 201 -12.74 -13.62 0.65
CA GLY A 201 -12.57 -12.41 -0.16
C GLY A 201 -13.82 -11.92 -0.87
N SER A 202 -14.81 -12.77 -1.18
CA SER A 202 -16.09 -12.35 -1.76
C SER A 202 -17.03 -11.60 -0.80
N ILE A 203 -16.80 -11.69 0.51
CA ILE A 203 -17.53 -10.92 1.54
C ILE A 203 -16.82 -9.59 1.80
N TYR A 204 -15.49 -9.59 1.74
CA TYR A 204 -14.63 -8.46 2.12
C TYR A 204 -14.01 -7.72 0.93
N SER A 205 -14.37 -8.02 -0.33
CA SER A 205 -13.80 -7.39 -1.54
C SER A 205 -14.15 -5.91 -1.67
N ASN A 206 -15.30 -5.52 -1.14
CA ASN A 206 -15.82 -4.16 -1.15
C ASN A 206 -14.95 -3.19 -0.33
N ARG A 207 -15.17 -1.89 -0.57
CA ARG A 207 -14.38 -0.79 0.02
C ARG A 207 -15.27 0.18 0.81
N PRO A 208 -14.76 0.86 1.84
CA PRO A 208 -15.45 2.00 2.43
C PRO A 208 -15.71 3.06 1.34
N THR A 209 -16.86 3.73 1.39
CA THR A 209 -17.16 4.80 0.43
C THR A 209 -16.52 6.10 0.90
N GLU A 210 -15.35 6.42 0.38
CA GLU A 210 -14.64 7.70 0.58
C GLU A 210 -15.35 8.82 -0.22
N PRO A 211 -16.12 9.75 0.39
CA PRO A 211 -16.98 10.67 -0.36
C PRO A 211 -16.18 11.71 -1.14
N MET A 212 -15.03 12.13 -0.60
CA MET A 212 -14.07 13.03 -1.27
C MET A 212 -13.52 12.38 -2.54
N LEU A 213 -13.00 11.16 -2.45
CA LEU A 213 -12.39 10.47 -3.60
C LEU A 213 -13.44 10.05 -4.63
N LYS A 214 -14.66 9.72 -4.21
CA LYS A 214 -15.80 9.46 -5.11
C LYS A 214 -16.18 10.69 -5.94
N ILE A 215 -16.11 11.90 -5.38
CA ILE A 215 -16.31 13.14 -6.16
C ILE A 215 -15.09 13.41 -7.05
N ALA A 216 -13.87 13.32 -6.51
CA ALA A 216 -12.64 13.64 -7.24
C ALA A 216 -12.36 12.73 -8.45
N SER A 217 -12.73 11.45 -8.37
CA SER A 217 -12.59 10.48 -9.46
C SER A 217 -13.86 10.24 -10.28
N SER A 218 -14.93 10.98 -10.00
CA SER A 218 -16.30 10.68 -10.48
C SER A 218 -16.78 9.24 -10.19
N GLY A 219 -16.16 8.55 -9.22
CA GLY A 219 -16.47 7.17 -8.80
C GLY A 219 -15.66 6.08 -9.51
N ASP A 220 -14.75 6.44 -10.42
CA ASP A 220 -14.02 5.50 -11.29
C ASP A 220 -12.65 5.04 -10.76
N HIS A 221 -12.20 5.53 -9.60
CA HIS A 221 -10.90 5.18 -9.01
C HIS A 221 -10.93 3.79 -8.34
N LEU A 222 -10.37 2.81 -9.04
CA LEU A 222 -10.40 1.36 -8.77
C LEU A 222 -10.05 0.93 -7.33
N LEU A 223 -9.15 1.64 -6.64
CA LEU A 223 -8.63 1.25 -5.32
C LEU A 223 -9.71 1.27 -4.22
N PHE A 224 -10.67 2.21 -4.34
CA PHE A 224 -11.77 2.44 -3.40
C PHE A 224 -13.16 2.16 -4.02
N GLN A 225 -13.19 1.47 -5.16
CA GLN A 225 -14.42 1.08 -5.84
C GLN A 225 -15.05 -0.18 -5.20
N GLN A 226 -16.37 -0.34 -5.36
CA GLN A 226 -17.09 -1.57 -4.98
C GLN A 226 -16.89 -2.69 -6.01
N ASP A 227 -17.13 -3.94 -5.62
CA ASP A 227 -16.95 -5.17 -6.41
C ASP A 227 -18.00 -5.30 -7.53
N THR A 228 -17.76 -4.53 -8.60
CA THR A 228 -18.57 -4.43 -9.81
C THR A 228 -17.92 -5.22 -10.95
N GLU A 229 -18.68 -5.57 -12.00
CA GLU A 229 -18.12 -6.24 -13.19
C GLU A 229 -16.98 -5.44 -13.84
N LYS A 230 -17.12 -4.10 -13.89
CA LYS A 230 -16.06 -3.17 -14.33
C LYS A 230 -14.80 -3.30 -13.47
N TRP A 231 -14.95 -3.30 -12.14
CA TRP A 231 -13.83 -3.47 -11.21
C TRP A 231 -13.15 -4.84 -11.38
N ARG A 232 -13.94 -5.93 -11.49
CA ARG A 232 -13.44 -7.29 -11.74
C ARG A 232 -12.69 -7.37 -13.07
N ALA A 233 -13.21 -6.76 -14.14
CA ALA A 233 -12.57 -6.71 -15.45
C ALA A 233 -11.24 -5.94 -15.41
N ALA A 234 -11.21 -4.76 -14.80
CA ALA A 234 -10.01 -3.95 -14.64
C ALA A 234 -8.93 -4.66 -13.78
N ARG A 235 -9.32 -5.19 -12.61
CA ARG A 235 -8.43 -5.98 -11.74
C ARG A 235 -7.85 -7.20 -12.47
N LYS A 236 -8.64 -7.87 -13.31
CA LYS A 236 -8.18 -9.00 -14.13
C LYS A 236 -7.11 -8.57 -15.15
N GLN A 237 -7.17 -7.37 -15.71
CA GLN A 237 -6.10 -6.87 -16.61
C GLN A 237 -4.82 -6.53 -15.84
N ILE A 238 -4.92 -5.86 -14.68
CA ILE A 238 -3.75 -5.56 -13.81
C ILE A 238 -3.03 -6.87 -13.44
N VAL A 239 -3.75 -7.87 -12.91
CA VAL A 239 -3.17 -9.15 -12.49
C VAL A 239 -2.62 -9.97 -13.67
N ARG A 240 -3.18 -9.82 -14.88
CA ARG A 240 -2.67 -10.47 -16.09
C ARG A 240 -1.39 -9.82 -16.63
N HIS A 241 -1.25 -8.49 -16.52
CA HIS A 241 -0.07 -7.76 -17.00
C HIS A 241 1.08 -7.73 -15.98
N TYR A 242 0.78 -7.80 -14.68
CA TYR A 242 1.76 -7.93 -13.60
C TYR A 242 1.70 -9.33 -12.94
N PRO A 243 1.92 -10.45 -13.67
CA PRO A 243 1.61 -11.80 -13.17
C PRO A 243 2.59 -12.29 -12.09
N ARG A 244 3.85 -11.85 -12.12
CA ARG A 244 4.89 -12.18 -11.13
C ARG A 244 5.89 -11.04 -10.98
N ALA A 245 6.50 -10.94 -9.80
CA ALA A 245 7.58 -9.98 -9.54
C ALA A 245 8.89 -10.29 -10.28
N SER A 246 9.02 -11.49 -10.85
CA SER A 246 10.23 -12.07 -11.44
C SER A 246 10.11 -12.32 -12.95
N ASP A 247 9.36 -11.48 -13.65
CA ASP A 247 9.30 -11.48 -15.12
C ASP A 247 10.64 -10.98 -15.71
N PRO A 248 11.31 -11.71 -16.62
CA PRO A 248 12.63 -11.33 -17.14
C PRO A 248 12.70 -9.95 -17.80
N GLU A 249 11.63 -9.44 -18.40
CA GLU A 249 11.65 -8.10 -19.01
C GLU A 249 11.52 -7.02 -17.94
N HIS A 250 10.68 -7.26 -16.92
CA HIS A 250 10.59 -6.40 -15.74
C HIS A 250 11.91 -6.37 -14.95
N VAL A 251 12.63 -7.50 -14.87
CA VAL A 251 13.96 -7.60 -14.25
C VAL A 251 14.98 -6.73 -14.98
N ARG A 252 15.11 -6.86 -16.30
CA ARG A 252 16.05 -6.06 -17.11
C ARG A 252 15.79 -4.56 -16.99
N LEU A 253 14.52 -4.15 -16.94
CA LEU A 253 14.13 -2.75 -16.72
C LEU A 253 14.53 -2.26 -15.31
N GLN A 254 14.30 -3.08 -14.27
CA GLN A 254 14.70 -2.77 -12.90
C GLN A 254 16.22 -2.65 -12.76
N GLU A 255 16.98 -3.54 -13.40
CA GLU A 255 18.45 -3.50 -13.44
C GLU A 255 18.96 -2.26 -14.18
N ALA A 256 18.42 -1.94 -15.37
CA ALA A 256 18.80 -0.76 -16.14
C ALA A 256 18.52 0.57 -15.39
N GLU A 257 17.36 0.70 -14.75
CA GLU A 257 17.08 1.88 -13.92
C GLU A 257 17.88 1.90 -12.62
N SER A 258 18.35 0.75 -12.11
CA SER A 258 19.19 0.69 -10.92
C SER A 258 20.60 1.24 -11.20
N VAL A 259 21.13 1.03 -12.41
CA VAL A 259 22.38 1.68 -12.86
C VAL A 259 22.21 3.21 -12.87
N GLN A 260 21.08 3.73 -13.36
CA GLN A 260 20.77 5.16 -13.25
C GLN A 260 20.63 5.60 -11.78
N LEU A 261 20.01 4.80 -10.91
CA LEU A 261 19.89 5.11 -9.48
C LEU A 261 21.26 5.21 -8.80
N LEU A 262 22.17 4.27 -9.06
CA LEU A 262 23.55 4.32 -8.57
C LEU A 262 24.31 5.51 -9.14
N HIS A 263 24.18 5.80 -10.43
CA HIS A 263 24.75 6.99 -11.07
C HIS A 263 24.29 8.28 -10.37
N ASP A 264 22.99 8.44 -10.13
CA ASP A 264 22.42 9.65 -9.53
C ASP A 264 22.84 9.78 -8.05
N PHE A 265 22.97 8.66 -7.31
CA PHE A 265 23.55 8.64 -5.97
C PHE A 265 25.02 9.06 -5.92
N LEU A 266 25.82 8.68 -6.91
CA LEU A 266 27.25 9.04 -6.98
C LEU A 266 27.47 10.53 -7.26
N HIS A 267 26.58 11.17 -8.02
CA HIS A 267 26.73 12.57 -8.44
C HIS A 267 25.95 13.58 -7.57
N ASP A 268 24.84 13.18 -6.94
CA ASP A 268 23.96 14.07 -6.16
C ASP A 268 23.37 13.36 -4.92
N PRO A 269 24.20 12.84 -3.99
CA PRO A 269 23.75 12.00 -2.88
C PRO A 269 22.77 12.68 -1.91
N GLU A 270 22.76 14.01 -1.87
CA GLU A 270 21.83 14.79 -1.02
C GLU A 270 20.36 14.59 -1.41
N ARG A 271 20.08 14.29 -2.70
CA ARG A 271 18.72 14.13 -3.23
C ARG A 271 18.23 12.68 -3.29
N ASN A 272 18.76 11.82 -2.41
CA ASN A 272 18.42 10.40 -2.24
C ASN A 272 16.93 10.03 -2.41
N MET A 273 16.01 10.78 -1.80
CA MET A 273 14.55 10.57 -1.94
C MET A 273 14.06 10.82 -3.37
N GLN A 274 14.55 11.88 -4.03
CA GLN A 274 14.18 12.25 -5.40
C GLN A 274 14.68 11.23 -6.42
N HIS A 275 15.89 10.69 -6.22
CA HIS A 275 16.43 9.62 -7.06
C HIS A 275 15.63 8.33 -6.91
N SER A 276 15.22 8.00 -5.68
CA SER A 276 14.34 6.86 -5.41
C SER A 276 12.97 7.04 -6.09
N MET A 277 12.38 8.24 -6.03
CA MET A 277 11.14 8.58 -6.73
C MET A 277 11.27 8.51 -8.27
N ARG A 278 12.38 8.99 -8.84
CA ARG A 278 12.68 8.87 -10.28
C ARG A 278 12.82 7.41 -10.69
N TYR A 279 13.56 6.61 -9.94
CA TYR A 279 13.76 5.18 -10.19
C TYR A 279 12.42 4.43 -10.26
N THR A 280 11.59 4.53 -9.23
CA THR A 280 10.32 3.79 -9.18
C THR A 280 9.34 4.29 -10.22
N THR A 281 9.21 5.61 -10.38
CA THR A 281 8.34 6.21 -11.39
C THR A 281 8.75 5.80 -12.80
N SER A 282 10.04 5.82 -13.14
CA SER A 282 10.52 5.45 -14.49
C SER A 282 10.24 4.00 -14.84
N ILE A 283 10.39 3.08 -13.88
CA ILE A 283 10.01 1.66 -14.07
C ILE A 283 8.52 1.57 -14.39
N ILE A 284 7.65 2.15 -13.55
CA ILE A 284 6.22 1.98 -13.73
C ILE A 284 5.65 2.78 -14.93
N THR A 285 6.27 3.88 -15.36
CA THR A 285 5.90 4.56 -16.63
C THR A 285 6.39 3.78 -17.87
N CYS A 286 7.53 3.11 -17.78
CA CYS A 286 7.99 2.18 -18.82
C CYS A 286 7.03 0.98 -18.95
N LEU A 287 6.61 0.36 -17.85
CA LEU A 287 5.66 -0.77 -17.89
C LEU A 287 4.25 -0.33 -18.31
N ASN A 288 3.73 0.79 -17.78
CA ASN A 288 2.40 1.26 -18.14
C ASN A 288 2.29 1.79 -19.57
N TYR A 289 3.29 2.53 -20.07
CA TYR A 289 3.16 3.36 -21.27
C TYR A 289 4.31 3.21 -22.29
N GLY A 290 5.38 2.48 -21.95
CA GLY A 290 6.59 2.44 -22.76
C GLY A 290 7.36 3.76 -22.81
N VAL A 291 7.26 4.59 -21.76
CA VAL A 291 7.92 5.91 -21.67
C VAL A 291 8.78 5.99 -20.40
N ARG A 292 10.07 6.28 -20.56
CA ARG A 292 11.05 6.44 -19.48
C ARG A 292 10.88 7.79 -18.78
N CYS A 293 10.83 7.80 -17.45
CA CYS A 293 10.86 9.04 -16.66
C CYS A 293 12.32 9.45 -16.40
N ALA A 294 12.85 10.33 -17.24
CA ALA A 294 14.30 10.59 -17.32
C ALA A 294 14.86 11.40 -16.13
N THR A 295 14.05 12.21 -15.43
CA THR A 295 14.51 13.05 -14.31
C THR A 295 13.40 13.22 -13.27
N TYR A 296 13.76 13.55 -12.03
CA TYR A 296 12.79 13.87 -10.97
C TYR A 296 11.88 15.08 -11.31
N LYS A 297 12.30 15.98 -12.21
CA LYS A 297 11.54 17.17 -12.63
C LYS A 297 10.41 16.87 -13.63
N ASP A 298 10.15 15.61 -13.93
CA ASP A 298 9.10 15.21 -14.87
C ASP A 298 7.71 15.59 -14.32
N PRO A 299 6.83 16.22 -15.12
CA PRO A 299 5.47 16.56 -14.71
C PRO A 299 4.63 15.38 -14.17
N ILE A 300 4.97 14.13 -14.53
CA ILE A 300 4.34 12.92 -13.99
C ILE A 300 4.58 12.81 -12.48
N ILE A 301 5.82 12.97 -12.03
CA ILE A 301 6.22 12.81 -10.62
C ILE A 301 5.51 13.86 -9.76
N HIS A 302 5.65 15.13 -10.11
CA HIS A 302 4.98 16.23 -9.40
C HIS A 302 3.44 16.16 -9.47
N GLY A 303 2.89 15.50 -10.50
CA GLY A 303 1.47 15.18 -10.58
C GLY A 303 1.04 14.18 -9.50
N ILE A 304 1.76 13.05 -9.38
CA ILE A 304 1.52 12.02 -8.38
C ILE A 304 1.67 12.60 -6.97
N GLU A 305 2.77 13.30 -6.70
CA GLU A 305 3.03 13.98 -5.42
C GLU A 305 1.87 14.93 -5.03
N ALA A 306 1.35 15.71 -6.00
CA ALA A 306 0.24 16.62 -5.75
C ALA A 306 -1.11 15.90 -5.49
N ILE A 307 -1.34 14.72 -6.09
CA ILE A 307 -2.52 13.89 -5.76
C ILE A 307 -2.37 13.29 -4.36
N MET A 308 -1.22 12.69 -4.06
CA MET A 308 -0.95 11.95 -2.82
C MET A 308 -0.73 12.85 -1.60
N THR A 309 -0.44 14.15 -1.81
CA THR A 309 -0.33 15.16 -0.74
C THR A 309 -1.52 15.09 0.22
N PRO A 310 -1.31 14.86 1.54
CA PRO A 310 -2.39 14.73 2.51
C PRO A 310 -3.27 15.98 2.61
N ARG A 311 -4.60 15.78 2.57
CA ARG A 311 -5.61 16.85 2.61
C ARG A 311 -6.56 16.64 3.81
N PRO A 312 -7.00 17.70 4.52
CA PRO A 312 -7.90 17.57 5.67
C PRO A 312 -9.25 16.94 5.30
N ARG A 313 -9.45 15.68 5.71
CA ARG A 313 -10.67 14.92 5.45
C ARG A 313 -11.84 15.45 6.29
N PRO A 314 -12.99 15.74 5.68
CA PRO A 314 -14.22 16.06 6.41
C PRO A 314 -14.77 14.80 7.11
N PRO A 315 -15.32 14.88 8.32
CA PRO A 315 -15.80 13.72 9.08
C PRO A 315 -17.13 13.13 8.55
N VAL A 316 -17.51 13.42 7.30
CA VAL A 316 -18.76 12.96 6.67
C VAL A 316 -18.76 11.48 6.33
N GLU A 317 -17.61 10.82 6.36
CA GLU A 317 -17.51 9.35 6.35
C GLU A 317 -18.23 8.75 7.57
N HIS A 318 -18.10 9.39 8.74
CA HIS A 318 -18.66 8.96 10.02
C HIS A 318 -20.01 9.61 10.35
N PHE A 319 -20.27 10.79 9.76
CA PHE A 319 -21.46 11.60 9.96
C PHE A 319 -21.99 12.14 8.60
N PRO A 320 -22.49 11.26 7.70
CA PRO A 320 -22.90 11.64 6.35
C PRO A 320 -24.11 12.59 6.29
N TYR A 321 -24.77 12.80 7.42
CA TYR A 321 -25.89 13.73 7.60
C TYR A 321 -25.46 15.17 7.91
N LEU A 322 -24.16 15.47 8.09
CA LEU A 322 -23.69 16.84 8.32
C LEU A 322 -23.77 17.70 7.04
N PRO A 323 -24.44 18.87 7.07
CA PRO A 323 -24.42 19.82 5.97
C PRO A 323 -23.01 20.29 5.61
N ASP A 324 -22.74 20.49 4.31
CA ASP A 324 -21.40 20.83 3.79
C ASP A 324 -20.79 22.09 4.42
N PHE A 325 -21.62 23.09 4.72
CA PHE A 325 -21.17 24.32 5.39
C PHE A 325 -20.64 24.09 6.81
N MET A 326 -21.18 23.10 7.54
CA MET A 326 -20.74 22.76 8.91
C MET A 326 -19.41 22.01 8.94
N VAL A 327 -18.99 21.44 7.81
CA VAL A 327 -17.72 20.72 7.62
C VAL A 327 -16.79 21.46 6.64
N GLY A 328 -16.95 22.78 6.54
CA GLY A 328 -16.04 23.70 5.86
C GLY A 328 -16.05 23.54 4.33
N ASN A 329 -17.23 23.44 3.71
CA ASN A 329 -17.45 23.41 2.26
C ASN A 329 -16.50 22.43 1.55
N TRP A 330 -16.44 21.20 2.05
CA TRP A 330 -15.48 20.21 1.58
C TRP A 330 -15.75 19.78 0.13
N LYS A 331 -17.00 19.85 -0.36
CA LYS A 331 -17.31 19.57 -1.77
C LYS A 331 -16.60 20.57 -2.69
N ALA A 332 -16.64 21.86 -2.35
CA ALA A 332 -15.89 22.89 -3.07
C ALA A 332 -14.37 22.68 -2.97
N ARG A 333 -13.85 22.31 -1.79
CA ARG A 333 -12.42 21.94 -1.62
C ARG A 333 -12.03 20.69 -2.44
N THR A 334 -12.98 19.79 -2.69
CA THR A 334 -12.78 18.57 -3.48
C THR A 334 -12.77 18.83 -4.98
N GLN A 335 -13.44 19.89 -5.46
CA GLN A 335 -13.46 20.28 -6.87
C GLN A 335 -12.04 20.57 -7.41
N HIS A 336 -11.17 21.19 -6.61
CA HIS A 336 -9.76 21.38 -6.98
C HIS A 336 -8.97 20.05 -7.07
N LEU A 337 -9.27 19.06 -6.21
CA LEU A 337 -8.69 17.72 -6.31
C LEU A 337 -9.22 16.98 -7.55
N LYS A 338 -10.50 17.18 -7.89
CA LYS A 338 -11.10 16.68 -9.13
C LYS A 338 -10.37 17.24 -10.36
N GLU A 339 -10.20 18.55 -10.44
CA GLU A 339 -9.47 19.22 -11.54
C GLU A 339 -8.03 18.74 -11.67
N LEU A 340 -7.35 18.49 -10.54
CA LEU A 340 -6.00 17.93 -10.53
C LEU A 340 -5.98 16.49 -11.05
N MET A 341 -6.89 15.63 -10.58
CA MET A 341 -7.03 14.27 -11.09
C MET A 341 -7.40 14.26 -12.57
N GLU A 342 -8.37 15.07 -13.01
CA GLU A 342 -8.77 15.20 -14.41
C GLU A 342 -7.61 15.71 -15.29
N LYS A 343 -6.80 16.67 -14.82
CA LYS A 343 -5.60 17.15 -15.54
C LYS A 343 -4.54 16.07 -15.73
N ILE A 344 -4.35 15.19 -14.75
CA ILE A 344 -3.31 14.14 -14.76
C ILE A 344 -3.82 12.89 -15.49
N TYR A 345 -4.93 12.31 -15.03
CA TYR A 345 -5.53 11.09 -15.56
C TYR A 345 -6.24 11.29 -16.90
N GLY A 346 -7.05 12.33 -17.04
CA GLY A 346 -7.88 12.61 -18.23
C GLY A 346 -7.30 13.64 -19.19
N GLY A 347 -6.21 14.31 -18.81
CA GLY A 347 -5.61 15.42 -19.53
C GLY A 347 -4.26 15.09 -20.17
N LYS A 348 -3.52 16.14 -20.55
CA LYS A 348 -2.28 16.10 -21.36
C LYS A 348 -1.08 15.35 -20.73
N CYS A 349 -1.27 14.65 -19.62
CA CYS A 349 -0.25 13.82 -18.99
C CYS A 349 -0.50 12.34 -19.32
N LEU A 350 -1.26 11.60 -18.51
CA LEU A 350 -1.40 10.14 -18.65
C LEU A 350 -2.14 9.72 -19.93
N VAL A 351 -3.02 10.55 -20.49
CA VAL A 351 -3.64 10.29 -21.81
C VAL A 351 -2.60 10.41 -22.93
N CYS A 352 -1.74 11.43 -22.89
CA CYS A 352 -0.68 11.56 -23.90
C CYS A 352 0.34 10.42 -23.82
N LEU A 353 0.66 9.92 -22.62
CA LEU A 353 1.48 8.70 -22.48
C LEU A 353 0.78 7.46 -23.05
N ALA A 354 -0.55 7.34 -22.87
CA ALA A 354 -1.33 6.24 -23.43
C ALA A 354 -1.48 6.31 -24.97
N GLU A 355 -1.56 7.50 -25.56
CA GLU A 355 -1.49 7.66 -27.02
C GLU A 355 -0.08 7.33 -27.55
N ILE A 356 1.00 7.78 -26.88
CA ILE A 356 2.38 7.41 -27.25
C ILE A 356 2.58 5.88 -27.17
N GLY A 357 2.07 5.24 -26.12
CA GLY A 357 2.10 3.78 -25.97
C GLY A 357 1.26 3.06 -27.02
N TRP A 358 0.15 3.67 -27.48
CA TRP A 358 -0.69 3.16 -28.56
C TRP A 358 -0.06 3.30 -29.94
N GLU A 359 0.48 4.47 -30.28
CA GLU A 359 1.17 4.75 -31.55
C GLU A 359 2.35 3.80 -31.74
N ARG A 360 3.20 3.68 -30.72
CA ARG A 360 4.35 2.76 -30.71
C ARG A 360 3.91 1.31 -30.86
N GLY A 361 2.96 0.85 -30.03
CA GLY A 361 2.49 -0.53 -30.10
C GLY A 361 1.77 -0.86 -31.41
N SER A 362 1.07 0.10 -32.02
CA SER A 362 0.46 -0.05 -33.35
C SER A 362 1.50 -0.17 -34.47
N ALA A 363 2.68 0.45 -34.30
CA ALA A 363 3.84 0.27 -35.16
C ALA A 363 4.71 -0.96 -34.80
N GLY A 364 4.25 -1.82 -33.88
CA GLY A 364 4.97 -3.02 -33.42
C GLY A 364 6.09 -2.76 -32.39
N LEU A 365 6.23 -1.53 -31.89
CA LEU A 365 7.25 -1.15 -30.92
C LEU A 365 6.71 -1.15 -29.49
N ASN A 366 7.39 -1.85 -28.58
CA ASN A 366 7.04 -1.94 -27.16
C ASN A 366 5.55 -2.32 -26.93
N THR A 367 5.11 -3.36 -27.65
CA THR A 367 3.75 -3.92 -27.60
C THR A 367 3.40 -4.57 -26.26
N ASP A 368 4.35 -4.73 -25.35
CA ASP A 368 4.10 -5.37 -24.05
C ASP A 368 3.48 -4.40 -23.01
N ASN A 369 3.57 -3.08 -23.23
CA ASN A 369 3.12 -2.06 -22.27
C ASN A 369 1.62 -2.15 -21.92
N PHE A 370 1.27 -1.80 -20.68
CA PHE A 370 -0.08 -1.99 -20.13
C PHE A 370 -1.15 -1.20 -20.87
N SER A 371 -0.88 0.08 -21.21
CA SER A 371 -1.87 0.97 -21.84
C SER A 371 -2.25 0.51 -23.25
N TYR A 372 -1.28 0.04 -24.03
CA TYR A 372 -1.51 -0.61 -25.32
C TYR A 372 -2.32 -1.90 -25.14
N LYS A 373 -1.93 -2.78 -24.21
CA LYS A 373 -2.68 -4.02 -23.92
C LYS A 373 -4.12 -3.75 -23.50
N LEU A 374 -4.38 -2.74 -22.67
CA LEU A 374 -5.73 -2.34 -22.26
C LEU A 374 -6.58 -1.88 -23.45
N ARG A 375 -6.03 -1.02 -24.31
CA ARG A 375 -6.69 -0.50 -25.52
C ARG A 375 -6.96 -1.59 -26.56
N LEU A 376 -6.00 -2.48 -26.77
CA LEU A 376 -6.16 -3.65 -27.66
C LEU A 376 -7.27 -4.60 -27.16
N ASN A 377 -7.51 -4.68 -25.85
CA ASN A 377 -8.57 -5.49 -25.24
C ASN A 377 -9.86 -4.69 -24.94
N GLU A 378 -10.02 -3.47 -25.47
CA GLU A 378 -11.16 -2.57 -25.17
C GLU A 378 -12.51 -3.23 -25.51
N GLY A 379 -12.65 -3.79 -26.71
CA GLY A 379 -13.89 -4.46 -27.16
C GLY A 379 -14.29 -5.69 -26.32
N ALA A 380 -13.31 -6.38 -25.72
CA ALA A 380 -13.54 -7.54 -24.85
C ALA A 380 -13.82 -7.15 -23.39
N THR A 381 -13.38 -5.98 -22.94
CA THR A 381 -13.43 -5.57 -21.53
C THR A 381 -14.47 -4.50 -21.23
N LYS A 382 -14.93 -3.74 -22.25
CA LYS A 382 -15.87 -2.61 -22.13
C LYS A 382 -15.41 -1.50 -21.16
N LEU A 383 -14.11 -1.43 -20.86
CA LEU A 383 -13.50 -0.34 -20.10
C LEU A 383 -13.35 0.88 -21.02
N THR A 384 -13.86 2.05 -20.65
CA THR A 384 -13.68 3.26 -21.48
C THR A 384 -12.24 3.79 -21.36
N ARG A 385 -11.84 4.72 -22.24
CA ARG A 385 -10.56 5.46 -22.11
C ARG A 385 -10.35 6.05 -20.71
N ASN A 386 -11.39 6.57 -20.05
CA ASN A 386 -11.27 7.08 -18.67
C ASN A 386 -10.94 5.94 -17.68
N HIS A 387 -11.58 4.77 -17.80
CA HIS A 387 -11.26 3.61 -16.96
C HIS A 387 -9.85 3.09 -17.24
N GLN A 388 -9.43 3.02 -18.50
CA GLN A 388 -8.07 2.61 -18.87
C GLN A 388 -7.02 3.54 -18.24
N ALA A 389 -7.25 4.86 -18.29
CA ALA A 389 -6.38 5.85 -17.64
C ALA A 389 -6.38 5.73 -16.11
N GLN A 390 -7.54 5.57 -15.46
CA GLN A 390 -7.64 5.32 -14.01
C GLN A 390 -6.91 4.03 -13.60
N VAL A 391 -7.02 2.97 -14.41
CA VAL A 391 -6.36 1.68 -14.17
C VAL A 391 -4.85 1.75 -14.29
N CYS A 392 -4.29 2.45 -15.28
CA CYS A 392 -2.85 2.71 -15.36
C CYS A 392 -2.37 3.65 -14.24
N GLY A 393 -3.10 4.73 -13.96
CA GLY A 393 -2.71 5.72 -12.95
C GLY A 393 -2.69 5.17 -11.52
N ILE A 394 -3.54 4.19 -11.20
CA ILE A 394 -3.50 3.49 -9.90
C ILE A 394 -2.31 2.52 -9.80
N ALA A 395 -1.89 1.90 -10.91
CA ALA A 395 -0.64 1.16 -10.96
C ALA A 395 0.57 2.11 -10.78
N LEU A 396 0.51 3.31 -11.37
CA LEU A 396 1.51 4.38 -11.24
C LEU A 396 1.61 4.92 -9.80
N GLU A 397 0.51 5.26 -9.14
CA GLU A 397 0.47 5.67 -7.72
C GLU A 397 1.03 4.58 -6.80
N GLY A 398 0.57 3.33 -6.95
CA GLY A 398 1.03 2.22 -6.11
C GLY A 398 2.49 1.82 -6.37
N GLY A 399 2.99 2.01 -7.60
CA GLY A 399 4.33 1.62 -8.03
C GLY A 399 5.42 2.68 -7.84
N SER A 400 5.07 3.94 -7.53
CA SER A 400 6.01 5.05 -7.40
C SER A 400 6.39 5.36 -5.94
N ASP A 401 5.57 6.15 -5.24
CA ASP A 401 5.86 6.71 -3.91
C ASP A 401 6.04 5.63 -2.83
N ILE A 402 5.13 4.66 -2.76
CA ILE A 402 5.20 3.57 -1.77
C ILE A 402 6.51 2.78 -1.90
N VAL A 403 6.95 2.53 -3.15
CA VAL A 403 8.18 1.79 -3.44
C VAL A 403 9.41 2.67 -3.19
N ALA A 404 9.34 3.98 -3.48
CA ALA A 404 10.43 4.92 -3.22
C ALA A 404 10.65 5.13 -1.71
N GLY A 405 9.58 5.17 -0.92
CA GLY A 405 9.64 5.18 0.54
C GLY A 405 10.23 3.90 1.13
N VAL A 406 9.92 2.74 0.56
CA VAL A 406 10.56 1.45 0.92
C VAL A 406 12.05 1.45 0.61
N ILE A 407 12.44 1.84 -0.61
CA ILE A 407 13.85 1.93 -1.03
C ILE A 407 14.61 2.91 -0.15
N SER A 408 14.04 4.09 0.10
CA SER A 408 14.63 5.10 0.99
C SER A 408 14.76 4.58 2.43
N THR A 409 13.78 3.80 2.93
CA THR A 409 13.85 3.18 4.26
C THR A 409 14.96 2.13 4.35
N ALA A 410 15.16 1.32 3.30
CA ALA A 410 16.26 0.37 3.23
C ALA A 410 17.63 1.07 3.12
N ILE A 411 17.74 2.10 2.28
CA ILE A 411 18.96 2.90 2.10
C ILE A 411 19.31 3.65 3.39
N LEU A 412 18.35 4.27 4.08
CA LEU A 412 18.53 4.88 5.40
C LEU A 412 18.79 3.85 6.52
N ALA A 413 18.68 2.55 6.24
CA ALA A 413 19.19 1.51 7.10
C ALA A 413 20.69 1.28 6.81
N TYR A 414 21.08 1.04 5.56
CA TYR A 414 22.46 0.74 5.20
C TYR A 414 23.42 1.93 5.37
N PHE A 415 23.00 3.15 5.06
CA PHE A 415 23.83 4.33 5.13
C PHE A 415 23.67 5.08 6.45
N ASN A 416 24.79 5.39 7.09
CA ASN A 416 24.89 6.42 8.13
C ASN A 416 25.57 7.67 7.55
N LYS A 417 25.41 8.83 8.19
CA LYS A 417 26.23 10.00 7.84
C LYS A 417 27.69 9.66 8.12
N VAL A 418 28.52 9.65 7.07
CA VAL A 418 29.96 9.80 7.23
C VAL A 418 30.21 11.26 7.63
N THR A 419 30.22 11.53 8.93
CA THR A 419 30.93 12.68 9.47
C THR A 419 32.41 12.50 9.14
N ARG A 420 32.86 13.22 8.11
CA ARG A 420 34.27 13.60 7.95
C ARG A 420 34.66 14.59 9.05
#